data_AF-A0A7C9KCN2-F1
#
_entry.id   AF-A0A7C9KCN2-F1
#
_cell.length_a   1.000
_cell.length_b   1.000
_cell.length_c   1.000
_cell.angle_alpha   90.00
_cell.angle_beta   90.00
_cell.angle_gamma   90.00
#
_symmetry.space_group_name_H-M   'P 1'
#
loop_
_entity.id
_entity.type
_entity.pdbx_description
1 polymer ?
#
loop_
_entity_poly.entity_id
_entity_poly.type
_entity_poly.pdbx_seq_one_letter_code
_entity_poly.pdbx_strand_id
1 'polypeptide(L)' 'MVLVAPITQGGNYSRYNGFTVTLSGTGSKTKGVILMNQVKMVDLESRNGKFIESANPIVVEDALAKLMAIIE' A
#
# COMPACT_ATOMS: atom_id res chain seq x y z
N MET A 1 4.67 -14.79 -8.88
CA MET A 1 3.49 -14.08 -8.33
C MET A 1 3.85 -13.42 -7.01
N VAL A 2 3.30 -12.24 -6.72
CA VAL A 2 3.53 -11.46 -5.51
C VAL A 2 2.21 -10.85 -5.00
N LEU A 3 2.09 -10.66 -3.68
CA LEU A 3 0.98 -9.91 -3.09
C LEU A 3 1.29 -8.42 -3.16
N VAL A 4 0.36 -7.61 -3.64
CA VAL A 4 0.52 -6.15 -3.74
C VAL A 4 -0.69 -5.41 -3.19
N ALA A 5 -0.45 -4.26 -2.57
CA ALA A 5 -1.47 -3.28 -2.23
C ALA A 5 -1.39 -2.09 -3.21
N PRO A 6 -2.51 -1.64 -3.80
CA PRO A 6 -2.50 -0.48 -4.70
C PRO A 6 -2.30 0.83 -3.91
N ILE A 7 -1.66 1.80 -4.56
CA ILE A 7 -1.50 3.16 -4.08
C ILE A 7 -2.38 4.09 -4.93
N THR A 8 -3.15 4.96 -4.29
CA THR A 8 -3.95 5.99 -4.97
C THR A 8 -3.67 7.38 -4.43
N GLN A 9 -3.79 8.38 -5.30
CA GLN A 9 -3.73 9.81 -4.94
C GLN A 9 -5.11 10.48 -4.97
N GLY A 10 -6.16 9.75 -5.37
CA GLY A 10 -7.52 10.25 -5.47
C GLY A 10 -8.56 9.21 -5.06
N GLY A 11 -9.82 9.66 -4.90
CA GLY A 11 -10.95 8.85 -4.47
C GLY A 11 -11.30 9.05 -2.99
N ASN A 12 -12.53 8.69 -2.61
CA ASN A 12 -13.03 8.78 -1.23
C ASN A 12 -12.33 7.75 -0.31
N TYR A 13 -11.02 7.85 -0.07
CA TYR A 13 -10.34 7.03 0.95
C TYR A 13 -10.86 7.31 2.37
N SER A 14 -11.61 8.40 2.57
CA SER A 14 -12.46 8.59 3.76
C SER A 14 -13.41 7.41 4.03
N ARG A 15 -13.87 6.72 2.98
CA ARG A 15 -14.72 5.52 3.09
C ARG A 15 -13.94 4.28 3.55
N TYR A 16 -12.62 4.30 3.41
CA TYR A 16 -11.71 3.23 3.84
C TYR A 16 -10.89 3.63 5.07
N ASN A 17 -11.33 4.67 5.79
CA ASN A 17 -10.72 5.11 7.03
C ASN A 17 -10.55 3.91 7.98
N GLY A 18 -9.30 3.62 8.35
CA GLY A 18 -8.92 2.46 9.16
C GLY A 18 -8.01 1.46 8.45
N PHE A 19 -8.17 1.27 7.13
CA PHE A 19 -7.36 0.31 6.32
C PHE A 19 -6.42 1.00 5.32
N THR A 20 -6.24 2.31 5.49
CA THR A 20 -5.40 3.15 4.65
C THR A 20 -4.09 3.48 5.35
N VAL A 21 -2.95 3.38 4.64
CA VAL A 21 -1.63 3.84 5.13
C VAL A 21 -1.20 5.03 4.29
N THR A 22 -0.90 6.16 4.94
CA THR A 22 -0.46 7.38 4.24
C THR A 22 1.04 7.33 3.95
N LEU A 23 1.43 7.72 2.73
CA LEU A 23 2.84 7.96 2.38
C LEU A 23 3.27 9.41 2.64
N SER A 24 2.33 10.30 2.95
CA SER A 24 2.63 11.70 3.25
C SER A 24 3.43 11.83 4.55
N GLY A 25 4.49 12.65 4.53
CA GLY A 25 5.35 12.87 5.69
C GLY A 25 6.37 11.77 5.98
N THR A 26 6.42 10.70 5.18
CA THR A 26 7.29 9.53 5.41
C THR A 26 8.69 9.66 4.79
N GLY A 27 8.91 10.71 3.98
CA GLY A 27 10.12 10.85 3.15
C GLY A 27 10.06 10.10 1.81
N SER A 28 9.01 9.30 1.55
CA SER A 28 8.85 8.59 0.28
C SER A 28 8.71 9.54 -0.92
N LYS A 29 9.32 9.15 -2.05
CA LYS A 29 9.18 9.81 -3.34
C LYS A 29 7.75 9.61 -3.87
N THR A 30 7.23 8.40 -3.74
CA THR A 30 5.86 8.00 -4.08
C THR A 30 4.89 8.70 -3.14
N LYS A 31 3.85 9.30 -3.72
CA LYS A 31 2.81 10.02 -2.99
C LYS A 31 1.48 9.29 -3.08
N GLY A 32 0.67 9.47 -2.06
CA GLY A 32 -0.67 8.92 -1.98
C GLY A 32 -0.88 8.07 -0.74
N VAL A 33 -1.87 7.20 -0.83
CA VAL A 33 -2.34 6.33 0.25
C VAL A 33 -2.38 4.90 -0.24
N ILE A 34 -1.81 3.98 0.53
CA ILE A 34 -1.88 2.54 0.30
C ILE A 34 -3.24 2.03 0.79
N LEU A 35 -3.95 1.26 -0.04
CA LEU A 35 -5.23 0.66 0.28
C LEU A 35 -5.06 -0.81 0.69
N MET A 36 -4.92 -1.08 2.00
CA MET A 36 -4.66 -2.45 2.48
C MET A 36 -5.83 -3.40 2.29
N ASN A 37 -7.06 -2.88 2.21
CA ASN A 37 -8.26 -3.65 1.90
C ASN A 37 -8.39 -4.05 0.42
N GLN A 38 -7.48 -3.61 -0.45
CA GLN A 38 -7.47 -3.94 -1.88
C GLN A 38 -6.24 -4.75 -2.30
N VAL A 39 -5.66 -5.49 -1.36
CA VAL A 39 -4.54 -6.40 -1.66
C VAL A 39 -4.93 -7.47 -2.67
N LYS A 40 -4.02 -7.81 -3.58
CA LYS A 40 -4.25 -8.82 -4.62
C LYS A 40 -2.96 -9.48 -5.05
N MET A 41 -3.06 -10.73 -5.50
CA MET A 41 -1.97 -11.43 -6.14
C MET A 41 -1.80 -10.93 -7.57
N VAL A 42 -0.58 -10.57 -7.94
CA VAL A 42 -0.23 -10.19 -9.31
C VAL A 42 1.05 -10.89 -9.74
N ASP A 43 1.16 -11.11 -11.04
CA ASP A 43 2.43 -11.42 -11.66
C ASP A 43 3.12 -10.10 -12.02
N LEU A 44 4.20 -9.77 -11.30
CA LEU A 44 4.93 -8.53 -11.48
C LEU A 44 5.83 -8.54 -12.73
N GLU A 45 6.33 -9.72 -13.11
CA GLU A 45 7.22 -9.91 -14.26
C GLU A 45 6.45 -9.73 -15.56
N SER A 46 5.32 -10.42 -15.70
CA SER A 46 4.41 -10.27 -16.85
C SER A 46 3.86 -8.85 -17.02
N ARG A 47 3.80 -8.07 -15.92
CA ARG A 47 3.34 -6.68 -15.90
C ARG A 47 4.47 -5.66 -16.04
N ASN A 48 5.71 -6.09 -16.28
CA ASN A 48 6.88 -5.23 -16.42
C ASN A 48 7.06 -4.26 -15.23
N GLY A 49 6.92 -4.78 -14.00
CA GLY A 49 7.09 -3.99 -12.79
C GLY A 49 8.47 -3.33 -12.72
N LYS A 50 8.51 -2.07 -12.29
CA LYS A 50 9.74 -1.32 -12.09
C LYS A 50 9.90 -0.93 -10.64
N PHE A 51 11.11 -1.14 -10.13
CA PHE A 51 11.47 -0.65 -8.81
C PHE A 51 11.58 0.89 -8.83
N ILE A 52 10.96 1.54 -7.86
CA ILE A 52 10.98 3.01 -7.71
C ILE A 52 11.74 3.40 -6.45
N GLU A 53 11.40 2.78 -5.32
CA GLU A 53 11.99 3.03 -4.01
C GLU A 53 11.62 1.91 -3.02
N SER A 54 12.27 1.95 -1.86
CA SER A 54 11.86 1.17 -0.68
C SER A 54 11.13 2.09 0.30
N ALA A 55 10.02 1.61 0.87
CA ALA A 55 9.27 2.34 1.88
C ALA A 55 10.04 2.43 3.20
N ASN A 56 9.77 3.48 3.98
CA ASN A 56 10.26 3.61 5.34
C ASN A 56 9.72 2.45 6.21
N PRO A 57 10.52 1.82 7.11
CA PRO A 57 10.07 0.75 7.99
C PRO A 57 8.76 1.03 8.73
N ILE A 58 8.54 2.28 9.17
CA ILE A 58 7.32 2.69 9.87
C ILE A 58 6.06 2.48 9.00
N VAL A 59 6.18 2.74 7.70
CA VAL A 59 5.08 2.53 6.74
C VAL A 59 4.80 1.04 6.56
N VAL A 60 5.85 0.22 6.55
CA VAL A 60 5.73 -1.24 6.41
C VAL A 60 5.04 -1.84 7.64
N GLU A 61 5.42 -1.40 8.85
CA GLU A 61 4.80 -1.84 10.10
C GLU A 61 3.31 -1.48 10.16
N ASP A 62 2.93 -0.23 9.83
CA ASP A 62 1.53 0.18 9.79
C ASP A 62 0.71 -0.60 8.74
N ALA A 63 1.31 -0.88 7.58
CA ALA A 63 0.68 -1.70 6.54
C ALA A 63 0.43 -3.14 7.02
N LEU A 64 1.42 -3.77 7.66
CA LEU A 64 1.30 -5.14 8.16
C LEU A 64 0.26 -5.23 9.28
N ALA A 65 0.22 -4.28 10.22
CA ALA A 65 -0.78 -4.24 11.28
C ALA A 65 -2.21 -4.16 10.71
N LYS A 66 -2.44 -3.32 9.70
CA LYS A 66 -3.74 -3.21 9.03
C LYS A 66 -4.08 -4.45 8.19
N LEU A 67 -3.09 -5.09 7.59
CA LEU A 67 -3.30 -6.35 6.88
C LEU A 67 -3.72 -7.47 7.85
N MET A 68 -3.08 -7.55 9.02
CA MET A 68 -3.46 -8.51 10.07
C MET A 68 -4.92 -8.33 10.49
N ALA A 69 -5.36 -7.08 10.68
CA ALA A 69 -6.75 -6.77 11.03
C ALA A 69 -7.79 -7.08 9.92
N ILE A 70 -7.37 -7.39 8.70
CA ILE A 70 -8.27 -7.81 7.59
C ILE A 70 -8.39 -9.33 7.53
N ILE A 71 -7.33 -10.05 7.88
CA ILE A 71 -7.26 -11.52 7.76
C ILE A 71 -7.76 -12.24 9.01
N GLU A 72 -7.82 -11.55 10.14
CA GLU A 72 -8.40 -12.01 11.40
C GLU A 72 -9.92 -11.78 11.43
#